data_AF-A0A257LWR8-F1
#
_entry.id   AF-A0A257LWR8-F1
#
_cell.length_a   1.000
_cell.length_b   1.000
_cell.length_c   1.000
_cell.angle_alpha   90.00
_cell.angle_beta   90.00
_cell.angle_gamma   90.00
#
_symmetry.space_group_name_H-M   'P 1'
#
loop_
_entity.id
_entity.type
_entity.pdbx_description
1 polymer ?
#
loop_
_entity_poly.entity_id
_entity_poly.type
_entity_poly.pdbx_seq_one_letter_code
_entity_poly.pdbx_strand_id
1 'polypeptide(L)'
;HAEHCEHDHDEDHAIGGTSAGADSSKHQEQAAKKSSSYRDLLDELNKVASTRTNPKAATKAHLFDMRRQIENKLGFAYELDPSHYGNYNSYHFFLTEPQLGTRPELTPGAAKLADSTIDYCLRRNDDPRPALTAAAAAENELELMFSEPARFTKEQMMNRLSIVDFSLARHKEISKQWLENGNWELISPMRQEEIFNRFKFLSRVRDAAEGTIRRLDGQPNLGQASN
;
A
#
# COMPACT_ATOMS: atom_id res chain seq x y z
N HIS A 1 -52.39 3.72 -31.61
CA HIS A 1 -52.72 2.29 -31.44
C HIS A 1 -51.60 1.58 -30.71
N ALA A 2 -51.80 1.35 -29.41
CA ALA A 2 -51.26 0.26 -28.60
C ALA A 2 -51.83 0.48 -27.18
N GLU A 3 -52.90 -0.25 -26.86
CA GLU A 3 -53.57 -0.32 -25.56
C GLU A 3 -52.85 -1.32 -24.65
N HIS A 4 -52.74 -1.01 -23.35
CA HIS A 4 -52.72 -1.96 -22.25
C HIS A 4 -53.02 -1.16 -20.97
N CYS A 5 -54.28 -1.06 -20.54
CA CYS A 5 -55.04 -2.03 -19.72
C CYS A 5 -54.55 -2.07 -18.26
N GLU A 6 -55.05 -1.10 -17.49
CA GLU A 6 -55.26 -1.18 -16.04
C GLU A 6 -56.37 -2.20 -15.75
N HIS A 7 -56.18 -3.04 -14.74
CA HIS A 7 -57.26 -3.78 -14.11
C HIS A 7 -56.99 -3.89 -12.60
N ASP A 8 -57.67 -3.02 -11.86
CA ASP A 8 -58.06 -3.24 -10.47
C ASP A 8 -58.99 -4.45 -10.41
N HIS A 9 -58.82 -5.30 -9.40
CA HIS A 9 -59.92 -6.06 -8.84
C HIS A 9 -59.76 -6.20 -7.32
N ASP A 10 -60.72 -5.58 -6.65
CA ASP A 10 -61.04 -5.64 -5.23
C ASP A 10 -61.40 -7.06 -4.74
N GLU A 11 -61.45 -7.10 -3.41
CA GLU A 11 -61.53 -8.20 -2.47
C GLU A 11 -62.76 -9.14 -2.55
N ASP A 12 -62.60 -10.25 -1.82
CA ASP A 12 -63.60 -10.92 -0.98
C ASP A 12 -64.58 -11.96 -1.58
N HIS A 13 -64.36 -13.25 -1.29
CA HIS A 13 -64.97 -13.92 -0.13
C HIS A 13 -64.71 -15.45 -0.07
N ALA A 14 -64.12 -15.86 1.06
CA ALA A 14 -64.47 -16.98 1.94
C ALA A 14 -64.93 -18.35 1.40
N ILE A 15 -64.08 -19.37 1.62
CA ILE A 15 -64.47 -20.72 2.09
C ILE A 15 -63.35 -21.16 3.05
N GLY A 16 -63.56 -21.25 4.35
CA GLY A 16 -64.18 -22.41 5.00
C GLY A 16 -63.09 -23.12 5.81
N GLY A 17 -63.26 -23.13 7.14
CA GLY A 17 -62.18 -23.41 8.09
C GLY A 17 -61.61 -24.82 8.06
N THR A 18 -60.46 -25.00 8.73
CA THR A 18 -60.28 -25.95 9.84
C THR A 18 -58.83 -25.91 10.35
N SER A 19 -58.73 -25.82 11.67
CA SER A 19 -57.70 -26.35 12.59
C SER A 19 -56.20 -26.31 12.29
N ALA A 20 -55.47 -26.06 13.39
CA ALA A 20 -54.12 -26.51 13.71
C ALA A 20 -52.95 -25.59 13.33
N GLY A 21 -52.83 -24.48 14.06
CA GLY A 21 -51.51 -23.98 14.42
C GLY A 21 -50.81 -24.99 15.34
N ALA A 22 -49.86 -25.76 14.80
CA ALA A 22 -48.94 -26.58 15.59
C ALA A 22 -47.67 -27.09 14.86
N ASP A 23 -47.51 -26.91 13.54
CA ASP A 23 -46.41 -27.59 12.81
C ASP A 23 -45.39 -26.69 12.10
N SER A 24 -45.58 -25.37 12.06
CA SER A 24 -44.56 -24.46 11.50
C SER A 24 -43.32 -24.28 12.40
N SER A 25 -43.44 -24.57 13.70
CA SER A 25 -42.32 -24.44 14.64
C SER A 25 -41.26 -25.52 14.44
N LYS A 26 -41.65 -26.75 14.15
CA LYS A 26 -40.72 -27.89 13.97
C LYS A 26 -39.88 -27.76 12.69
N HIS A 27 -40.47 -27.24 11.60
CA HIS A 27 -39.75 -26.98 10.37
C HIS A 27 -38.79 -25.78 10.48
N GLN A 28 -39.18 -24.72 11.20
CA GLN A 28 -38.27 -23.60 11.51
C GLN A 28 -37.13 -24.01 12.44
N GLU A 29 -37.40 -24.86 13.44
CA GLU A 29 -36.38 -25.32 14.38
C GLU A 29 -35.38 -26.30 13.74
N GLN A 30 -35.84 -27.17 12.82
CA GLN A 30 -34.95 -28.03 12.03
C GLN A 30 -34.13 -27.26 10.99
N ALA A 31 -34.70 -26.23 10.34
CA ALA A 31 -33.97 -25.35 9.44
C ALA A 31 -32.94 -24.49 10.20
N ALA A 32 -33.29 -24.00 11.39
CA ALA A 32 -32.38 -23.28 12.28
C ALA A 32 -31.21 -24.16 12.75
N LYS A 33 -31.48 -25.40 13.19
CA LYS A 33 -30.45 -26.39 13.58
C LYS A 33 -29.54 -26.81 12.42
N LYS A 34 -30.08 -26.96 11.21
CA LYS A 34 -29.26 -27.19 10.01
C LYS A 34 -28.42 -25.96 9.68
N SER A 35 -28.99 -24.75 9.76
CA SER A 35 -28.27 -23.50 9.48
C SER A 35 -27.15 -23.23 10.49
N SER A 36 -27.34 -23.60 11.77
CA SER A 36 -26.29 -23.49 12.79
C SER A 36 -25.19 -24.51 12.51
N SER A 37 -25.54 -25.76 12.22
CA SER A 37 -24.57 -26.80 11.85
C SER A 37 -23.72 -26.44 10.63
N TYR A 38 -24.30 -25.76 9.61
CA TYR A 38 -23.52 -25.27 8.48
C TYR A 38 -22.62 -24.09 8.83
N ARG A 39 -23.07 -23.19 9.73
CA ARG A 39 -22.22 -22.09 10.24
C ARG A 39 -21.08 -22.64 11.09
N ASP A 40 -21.36 -23.61 11.96
CA ASP A 40 -20.37 -24.28 12.79
C ASP A 40 -19.34 -25.02 11.92
N LEU A 41 -19.78 -25.67 10.83
CA LEU A 41 -18.89 -26.30 9.85
C LEU A 41 -18.03 -25.27 9.09
N LEU A 42 -18.62 -24.15 8.67
CA LEU A 42 -17.88 -23.08 8.01
C LEU A 42 -16.85 -22.44 8.96
N ASP A 43 -17.21 -22.25 10.23
CA ASP A 43 -16.30 -21.77 11.27
C ASP A 43 -15.19 -22.78 11.58
N GLU A 44 -15.47 -24.08 11.57
CA GLU A 44 -14.47 -25.14 11.68
C GLU A 44 -13.54 -25.19 10.46
N LEU A 45 -14.06 -25.08 9.24
CA LEU A 45 -13.25 -25.01 8.03
C LEU A 45 -12.38 -23.75 8.01
N ASN A 46 -12.90 -22.62 8.48
CA ASN A 46 -12.16 -21.37 8.59
C ASN A 46 -11.07 -21.47 9.69
N LYS A 47 -11.34 -22.19 10.78
CA LYS A 47 -10.32 -22.55 11.79
C LYS A 47 -9.26 -23.46 11.18
N VAL A 48 -9.62 -24.49 10.42
CA VAL A 48 -8.65 -25.38 9.77
C VAL A 48 -7.78 -24.61 8.77
N ALA A 49 -8.36 -23.68 8.02
CA ALA A 49 -7.62 -22.82 7.10
C ALA A 49 -6.60 -21.90 7.79
N SER A 50 -6.84 -21.53 9.05
CA SER A 50 -5.95 -20.71 9.88
C SER A 50 -5.08 -21.52 10.85
N THR A 51 -5.27 -22.84 10.94
CA THR A 51 -4.52 -23.71 11.84
C THR A 51 -3.20 -24.12 11.21
N ARG A 52 -2.10 -23.88 11.92
CA ARG A 52 -0.75 -24.26 11.48
C ARG A 52 -0.67 -25.79 11.28
N THR A 53 -0.48 -26.24 10.04
CA THR A 53 -0.40 -27.66 9.69
C THR A 53 0.92 -28.32 10.11
N ASN A 54 1.95 -27.53 10.43
CA ASN A 54 3.22 -28.02 10.96
C ASN A 54 3.27 -27.85 12.50
N PRO A 55 3.43 -28.92 13.29
CA PRO A 55 3.54 -28.82 14.74
C PRO A 55 4.85 -28.13 15.19
N LYS A 56 5.86 -28.03 14.33
CA LYS A 56 7.16 -27.41 14.65
C LYS A 56 7.23 -25.97 14.15
N ALA A 57 7.86 -25.10 14.94
CA ALA A 57 8.19 -23.76 14.48
C ALA A 57 9.17 -23.82 13.29
N ALA A 58 9.06 -22.85 12.37
CA ALA A 58 10.00 -22.75 11.26
C ALA A 58 11.43 -22.66 11.80
N THR A 59 12.33 -23.48 11.27
CA THR A 59 13.74 -23.42 11.65
C THR A 59 14.37 -22.13 11.13
N LYS A 60 15.44 -21.66 11.77
CA LYS A 60 16.19 -20.46 11.30
C LYS A 60 16.62 -20.60 9.83
N ALA A 61 17.04 -21.79 9.43
CA ALA A 61 17.43 -22.09 8.05
C ALA A 61 16.25 -21.95 7.06
N HIS A 62 15.07 -22.44 7.44
CA HIS A 62 13.87 -22.30 6.60
C HIS A 62 13.41 -20.84 6.50
N LEU A 63 13.43 -20.10 7.61
CA LEU A 63 13.12 -18.66 7.60
C LEU A 63 14.10 -17.87 6.71
N PHE A 64 15.39 -18.20 6.79
CA PHE A 64 16.39 -17.59 5.93
C PHE A 64 16.13 -17.88 4.44
N ASP A 65 15.81 -19.13 4.10
CA ASP A 65 15.48 -19.52 2.72
C ASP A 65 14.23 -18.78 2.22
N MET A 66 13.17 -18.70 3.03
CA MET A 66 11.97 -17.93 2.68
C MET A 66 12.28 -16.45 2.44
N ARG A 67 13.09 -15.83 3.32
CA ARG A 67 13.50 -14.43 3.16
C ARG A 67 14.27 -14.22 1.86
N ARG A 68 15.19 -15.13 1.52
CA ARG A 68 15.94 -15.08 0.25
C ARG A 68 15.02 -15.22 -0.96
N GLN A 69 14.03 -16.12 -0.91
CA GLN A 69 13.06 -16.26 -1.99
C GLN A 69 12.20 -15.00 -2.16
N ILE A 70 11.79 -14.37 -1.05
CA ILE A 70 11.06 -13.10 -1.06
C ILE A 70 11.92 -11.99 -1.67
N GLU A 71 13.17 -11.85 -1.21
CA GLU A 71 14.12 -10.88 -1.73
C GLU A 71 14.30 -11.01 -3.25
N ASN A 72 14.50 -12.23 -3.75
CA ASN A 72 14.63 -12.49 -5.18
C ASN A 72 13.38 -12.07 -5.97
N LYS A 73 12.18 -12.34 -5.44
CA LYS A 73 10.92 -11.95 -6.10
C LYS A 73 10.70 -10.45 -6.10
N LEU A 74 11.02 -9.77 -5.00
CA LEU A 74 10.94 -8.32 -4.90
C LEU A 74 11.96 -7.64 -5.82
N GLY A 75 13.20 -8.13 -5.83
CA GLY A 75 14.24 -7.65 -6.74
C GLY A 75 13.84 -7.85 -8.20
N PHE A 76 13.35 -9.03 -8.56
CA PHE A 76 12.85 -9.28 -9.92
C PHE A 76 11.69 -8.37 -10.33
N ALA A 77 10.71 -8.16 -9.44
CA ALA A 77 9.60 -7.25 -9.72
C ALA A 77 10.07 -5.80 -9.90
N TYR A 78 11.04 -5.35 -9.10
CA TYR A 78 11.67 -4.05 -9.26
C TYR A 78 12.42 -3.93 -10.59
N GLU A 79 13.23 -4.93 -10.97
CA GLU A 79 13.96 -4.94 -12.24
C GLU A 79 13.03 -4.88 -13.46
N LEU A 80 11.84 -5.48 -13.36
CA LEU A 80 10.83 -5.45 -14.43
C LEU A 80 10.22 -4.06 -14.63
N ASP A 81 9.93 -3.34 -13.55
CA ASP A 81 9.45 -1.96 -13.61
C ASP A 81 9.93 -1.14 -12.40
N PRO A 82 11.10 -0.49 -12.50
CA PRO A 82 11.63 0.34 -11.42
C PRO A 82 10.79 1.59 -11.14
N SER A 83 9.99 2.03 -12.12
CA SER A 83 9.12 3.20 -11.97
C SER A 83 7.84 2.90 -11.22
N HIS A 84 7.50 1.62 -11.02
CA HIS A 84 6.35 1.22 -10.26
C HIS A 84 6.58 1.44 -8.76
N TYR A 85 5.84 2.40 -8.18
CA TYR A 85 5.89 2.76 -6.75
C TYR A 85 5.84 1.53 -5.82
N GLY A 86 4.94 0.58 -6.09
CA GLY A 86 4.79 -0.60 -5.24
C GLY A 86 5.99 -1.53 -5.28
N ASN A 87 6.65 -1.66 -6.44
CA ASN A 87 7.78 -2.56 -6.61
C ASN A 87 9.00 -1.98 -5.90
N TYR A 88 9.28 -0.69 -6.15
CA TYR A 88 10.34 0.05 -5.47
C TYR A 88 10.15 0.04 -3.94
N ASN A 89 9.02 0.52 -3.43
CA ASN A 89 8.84 0.66 -1.99
C ASN A 89 8.81 -0.67 -1.25
N SER A 90 8.21 -1.72 -1.83
CA SER A 90 8.20 -3.04 -1.19
C SER A 90 9.61 -3.61 -1.11
N TYR A 91 10.42 -3.41 -2.16
CA TYR A 91 11.80 -3.88 -2.15
C TYR A 91 12.68 -3.04 -1.21
N HIS A 92 12.58 -1.72 -1.26
CA HIS A 92 13.27 -0.81 -0.35
C HIS A 92 12.95 -1.15 1.12
N PHE A 93 11.66 -1.28 1.46
CA PHE A 93 11.23 -1.64 2.81
C PHE A 93 11.80 -2.98 3.27
N PHE A 94 11.85 -3.98 2.39
CA PHE A 94 12.47 -5.28 2.70
C PHE A 94 13.98 -5.17 2.98
N LEU A 95 14.68 -4.25 2.31
CA LEU A 95 16.10 -4.01 2.51
C LEU A 95 16.42 -3.18 3.77
N THR A 96 15.48 -2.36 4.24
CA THR A 96 15.68 -1.49 5.39
C THR A 96 15.14 -2.06 6.70
N GLU A 97 14.22 -3.05 6.66
CA GLU A 97 13.66 -3.66 7.86
C GLU A 97 14.42 -4.94 8.27
N PRO A 98 15.24 -4.92 9.34
CA PRO A 98 16.11 -6.04 9.73
C PRO A 98 15.34 -7.32 10.10
N GLN A 99 14.07 -7.17 10.51
CA GLN A 99 13.20 -8.29 10.88
C GLN A 99 12.69 -9.08 9.67
N LEU A 100 12.63 -8.42 8.50
CA LEU A 100 12.13 -8.99 7.26
C LEU A 100 13.26 -9.40 6.32
N GLY A 101 14.30 -8.57 6.25
CA GLY A 101 15.44 -8.76 5.37
C GLY A 101 16.28 -10.01 5.67
N THR A 102 17.11 -10.37 4.69
CA THR A 102 18.16 -11.40 4.86
C THR A 102 19.39 -10.86 5.59
N ARG A 103 19.46 -9.54 5.84
CA ARG A 103 20.62 -8.83 6.38
C ARG A 103 20.23 -8.00 7.61
N PRO A 104 21.08 -7.97 8.66
CA PRO A 104 20.77 -7.31 9.92
C PRO A 104 20.96 -5.77 9.93
N GLU A 105 21.57 -5.18 8.90
CA GLU A 105 21.90 -3.75 8.86
C GLU A 105 21.16 -3.03 7.73
N LEU A 106 20.78 -1.77 7.95
CA LEU A 106 20.31 -0.86 6.90
C LEU A 106 21.41 -0.71 5.84
N THR A 107 21.21 -1.35 4.70
CA THR A 107 22.32 -1.58 3.78
C THR A 107 22.63 -0.35 2.93
N PRO A 108 23.91 -0.10 2.60
CA PRO A 108 24.31 0.74 1.45
C PRO A 108 23.58 0.38 0.14
N GLY A 109 23.03 -0.84 0.05
CA GLY A 109 22.16 -1.27 -1.04
C GLY A 109 20.83 -0.52 -1.13
N ALA A 110 20.22 -0.13 -0.01
CA ALA A 110 18.96 0.63 -0.01
C ALA A 110 19.15 2.05 -0.56
N ALA A 111 20.21 2.75 -0.13
CA ALA A 111 20.59 4.05 -0.69
C ALA A 111 20.91 3.94 -2.19
N LYS A 112 21.70 2.94 -2.59
CA LYS A 112 21.99 2.72 -4.02
C LYS A 112 20.73 2.42 -4.85
N LEU A 113 19.79 1.66 -4.28
CA LEU A 113 18.50 1.37 -4.92
C LEU A 113 17.69 2.65 -5.11
N ALA A 114 17.62 3.51 -4.09
CA ALA A 114 16.92 4.78 -4.14
C ALA A 114 17.52 5.72 -5.20
N ASP A 115 18.84 5.97 -5.18
CA ASP A 115 19.54 6.77 -6.20
C ASP A 115 19.30 6.23 -7.62
N SER A 116 19.42 4.90 -7.81
CA SER A 116 19.18 4.28 -9.13
C SER A 116 17.72 4.46 -9.58
N THR A 117 16.77 4.42 -8.65
CA THR A 117 15.34 4.61 -8.92
C THR A 117 15.05 6.06 -9.30
N ILE A 118 15.63 7.02 -8.58
CA ILE A 118 15.52 8.45 -8.88
C ILE A 118 16.01 8.71 -10.30
N ASP A 119 17.22 8.25 -10.64
CA ASP A 119 17.82 8.41 -11.96
C ASP A 119 16.96 7.79 -13.07
N TYR A 120 16.46 6.57 -12.86
CA TYR A 120 15.62 5.88 -13.83
C TYR A 120 14.30 6.64 -14.05
N CYS A 121 13.64 7.03 -12.97
CA CYS A 121 12.33 7.68 -13.02
C CYS A 121 12.40 9.08 -13.62
N LEU A 122 13.42 9.88 -13.28
CA LEU A 122 13.55 11.27 -13.75
C LEU A 122 13.98 11.38 -15.22
N ARG A 123 14.46 10.29 -15.84
CA ARG A 123 14.68 10.23 -17.29
C ARG A 123 13.38 10.05 -18.09
N ARG A 124 12.27 9.69 -17.42
CA ARG A 124 10.97 9.47 -18.05
C ARG A 124 10.16 10.77 -18.07
N ASN A 125 9.63 11.09 -19.23
CA ASN A 125 8.90 12.34 -19.49
C ASN A 125 7.50 12.10 -20.05
N ASP A 126 7.17 10.83 -20.30
CA ASP A 126 5.96 10.37 -20.94
C ASP A 126 4.83 10.10 -19.93
N ASP A 127 5.16 9.91 -18.66
CA ASP A 127 4.26 9.48 -17.59
C ASP A 127 4.51 10.28 -16.29
N PRO A 128 3.46 10.80 -15.62
CA PRO A 128 3.63 11.54 -14.37
C PRO A 128 3.90 10.65 -13.14
N ARG A 129 3.64 9.34 -13.21
CA ARG A 129 3.78 8.40 -12.09
C ARG A 129 5.24 8.13 -11.68
N PRO A 130 6.19 7.90 -12.61
CA PRO A 130 7.60 7.76 -12.27
C PRO A 130 8.14 8.90 -11.40
N ALA A 131 7.73 10.15 -11.67
CA ALA A 131 8.15 11.29 -10.86
C ALA A 131 7.72 11.18 -9.39
N LEU A 132 6.55 10.60 -9.10
CA LEU A 132 6.14 10.32 -7.71
C LEU A 132 6.96 9.20 -7.07
N THR A 133 7.36 8.19 -7.85
CA THR A 133 8.27 7.13 -7.37
C THR A 133 9.66 7.71 -7.05
N ALA A 134 10.18 8.62 -7.87
CA ALA A 134 11.42 9.35 -7.58
C ALA A 134 11.33 10.18 -6.30
N ALA A 135 10.22 10.91 -6.10
CA ALA A 135 9.98 11.65 -4.88
C ALA A 135 9.96 10.73 -3.65
N ALA A 136 9.28 9.59 -3.73
CA ALA A 136 9.25 8.59 -2.65
C ALA A 136 10.65 8.01 -2.38
N ALA A 137 11.45 7.76 -3.41
CA ALA A 137 12.82 7.29 -3.24
C ALA A 137 13.71 8.32 -2.54
N ALA A 138 13.62 9.59 -2.90
CA ALA A 138 14.35 10.67 -2.24
C ALA A 138 13.91 10.89 -0.79
N GLU A 139 12.62 10.74 -0.48
CA GLU A 139 12.10 10.79 0.90
C GLU A 139 12.62 9.64 1.76
N ASN A 140 12.68 8.42 1.22
CA ASN A 140 13.27 7.29 1.93
C ASN A 140 14.74 7.56 2.29
N GLU A 141 15.51 8.17 1.39
CA GLU A 141 16.88 8.57 1.72
C GLU A 141 16.95 9.69 2.78
N LEU A 142 16.03 10.65 2.76
CA LEU A 142 15.94 11.65 3.82
C LEU A 142 15.67 11.02 5.18
N GLU A 143 14.77 10.03 5.23
CA GLU A 143 14.50 9.27 6.45
C GLU A 143 15.76 8.55 6.97
N LEU A 144 16.56 7.97 6.08
CA LEU A 144 17.87 7.39 6.42
C LEU A 144 18.84 8.45 6.94
N MET A 145 18.85 9.65 6.35
CA MET A 145 19.70 10.74 6.84
C MET A 145 19.24 11.25 8.22
N PHE A 146 17.94 11.25 8.48
CA PHE A 146 17.38 11.66 9.78
C PHE A 146 17.59 10.63 10.90
N SER A 147 17.73 9.35 10.58
CA SER A 147 18.04 8.32 11.57
C SER A 147 19.50 8.35 12.02
N GLU A 148 20.41 8.90 11.19
CA GLU A 148 21.83 9.04 11.49
C GLU A 148 22.35 10.48 11.27
N PRO A 149 21.79 11.49 11.97
CA PRO A 149 22.01 12.90 11.66
C PRO A 149 23.47 13.34 11.84
N ALA A 150 24.25 12.64 12.67
CA ALA A 150 25.68 12.92 12.86
C ALA A 150 26.54 12.62 11.61
N ARG A 151 26.03 11.82 10.66
CA ARG A 151 26.76 11.43 9.44
C ARG A 151 26.49 12.36 8.26
N PHE A 152 25.47 13.21 8.35
CA PHE A 152 25.01 14.01 7.24
C PHE A 152 24.94 15.49 7.61
N THR A 153 25.44 16.32 6.72
CA THR A 153 25.33 17.77 6.85
C THR A 153 23.92 18.23 6.47
N LYS A 154 23.53 19.39 7.00
CA LYS A 154 22.29 20.08 6.59
C LYS A 154 22.23 20.31 5.08
N GLU A 155 23.36 20.66 4.47
CA GLU A 155 23.44 20.88 3.02
C GLU A 155 23.10 19.61 2.23
N GLN A 156 23.60 18.45 2.67
CA GLN A 156 23.25 17.15 2.06
C GLN A 156 21.76 16.84 2.19
N MET A 157 21.16 17.07 3.36
CA MET A 157 19.72 16.87 3.55
C MET A 157 18.89 17.84 2.69
N MET A 158 19.28 19.11 2.62
CA MET A 158 18.62 20.11 1.76
C MET A 158 18.75 19.77 0.28
N ASN A 159 19.90 19.26 -0.16
CA ASN A 159 20.08 18.79 -1.53
C ASN A 159 19.12 17.63 -1.82
N ARG A 160 19.01 16.64 -0.92
CA ARG A 160 18.07 15.53 -1.12
C ARG A 160 16.61 16.00 -1.10
N LEU A 161 16.24 16.96 -0.24
CA LEU A 161 14.92 17.61 -0.26
C LEU A 161 14.64 18.31 -1.60
N SER A 162 15.64 18.93 -2.21
CA SER A 162 15.49 19.57 -3.52
C SER A 162 15.15 18.57 -4.64
N ILE A 163 15.57 17.30 -4.51
CA ILE A 163 15.20 16.23 -5.43
C ILE A 163 13.72 15.87 -5.27
N VAL A 164 13.20 15.88 -4.03
CA VAL A 164 11.75 15.72 -3.78
C VAL A 164 10.98 16.86 -4.44
N ASP A 165 11.41 18.11 -4.23
CA ASP A 165 10.78 19.30 -4.81
C ASP A 165 10.75 19.24 -6.33
N PHE A 166 11.89 18.91 -6.95
CA PHE A 166 12.00 18.73 -8.39
C PHE A 166 11.05 17.64 -8.90
N SER A 167 11.01 16.50 -8.22
CA SER A 167 10.17 15.36 -8.60
C SER A 167 8.67 15.69 -8.52
N LEU A 168 8.23 16.38 -7.45
CA LEU A 168 6.84 16.83 -7.31
C LEU A 168 6.47 17.89 -8.35
N ALA A 169 7.37 18.82 -8.66
CA ALA A 169 7.18 19.80 -9.73
C ALA A 169 7.06 19.11 -11.10
N ARG A 170 7.92 18.11 -11.36
CA ARG A 170 7.91 17.32 -12.59
C ARG A 170 6.60 16.56 -12.76
N HIS A 171 6.09 15.94 -11.69
CA HIS A 171 4.79 15.30 -11.69
C HIS A 171 3.68 16.27 -12.10
N LYS A 172 3.62 17.47 -11.50
CA LYS A 172 2.59 18.48 -11.84
C LYS A 172 2.64 18.87 -13.31
N GLU A 173 3.84 19.11 -13.82
CA GLU A 173 4.06 19.50 -15.22
C GLU A 173 3.55 18.43 -16.19
N ILE A 174 3.95 17.17 -16.00
CA ILE A 174 3.52 16.07 -16.89
C ILE A 174 2.02 15.79 -16.72
N SER A 175 1.49 15.84 -15.49
CA SER A 175 0.06 15.68 -15.24
C SER A 175 -0.77 16.75 -15.94
N LYS A 176 -0.30 18.00 -15.99
CA LYS A 176 -0.95 19.07 -16.75
C LYS A 176 -0.99 18.75 -18.24
N GLN A 177 0.12 18.28 -18.81
CA GLN A 177 0.18 17.86 -20.21
C GLN A 177 -0.79 16.70 -20.50
N TRP A 178 -0.88 15.74 -19.57
CA TRP A 178 -1.82 14.61 -19.66
C TRP A 178 -3.29 15.03 -19.60
N LEU A 179 -3.61 16.09 -18.85
CA LEU A 179 -4.95 16.68 -18.84
C LEU A 179 -5.25 17.40 -20.17
N GLU A 180 -4.27 18.13 -20.71
CA GLU A 180 -4.44 18.90 -21.96
C GLU A 180 -4.59 18.00 -23.19
N ASN A 181 -3.93 16.83 -23.21
CA ASN A 181 -3.95 15.90 -24.35
C ASN A 181 -4.95 14.75 -24.21
N GLY A 182 -5.72 14.69 -23.13
CA GLY A 182 -6.74 13.66 -22.90
C GLY A 182 -6.20 12.31 -22.40
N ASN A 183 -4.91 12.21 -22.06
CA ASN A 183 -4.32 10.98 -21.55
C ASN A 183 -4.78 10.66 -20.12
N TRP A 184 -5.17 11.68 -19.35
CA TRP A 184 -5.60 11.49 -17.97
C TRP A 184 -6.88 10.63 -17.88
N GLU A 185 -7.80 10.83 -18.82
CA GLU A 185 -9.08 10.14 -18.95
C GLU A 185 -8.91 8.65 -19.32
N LEU A 186 -7.76 8.27 -19.86
CA LEU A 186 -7.43 6.88 -20.17
C LEU A 186 -7.06 6.07 -18.92
N ILE A 187 -6.80 6.74 -17.80
CA ILE A 187 -6.50 6.10 -16.51
C ILE A 187 -7.81 5.75 -15.80
N SER A 188 -7.90 4.56 -15.20
CA SER A 188 -9.06 4.21 -14.38
C SER A 188 -9.23 5.16 -13.18
N PRO A 189 -10.46 5.46 -12.74
CA PRO A 189 -10.70 6.36 -11.62
C PRO A 189 -9.96 5.96 -10.33
N MET A 190 -9.91 4.66 -10.03
CA MET A 190 -9.15 4.12 -8.89
C MET A 190 -7.67 4.47 -8.97
N ARG A 191 -7.07 4.39 -10.16
CA ARG A 191 -5.65 4.70 -10.35
C ARG A 191 -5.39 6.20 -10.34
N GLN A 192 -6.32 7.03 -10.83
CA GLN A 192 -6.25 8.48 -10.68
C GLN A 192 -6.27 8.88 -9.19
N GLU A 193 -7.17 8.29 -8.40
CA GLU A 193 -7.25 8.51 -6.95
C GLU A 193 -5.95 8.07 -6.24
N GLU A 194 -5.40 6.92 -6.60
CA GLU A 194 -4.11 6.44 -6.08
C GLU A 194 -2.98 7.45 -6.36
N ILE A 195 -2.90 7.99 -7.58
CA ILE A 195 -1.91 9.01 -7.96
C ILE A 195 -2.10 10.29 -7.14
N PHE A 196 -3.34 10.77 -7.01
CA PHE A 196 -3.65 11.97 -6.24
C PHE A 196 -3.30 11.81 -4.75
N ASN A 197 -3.68 10.68 -4.15
CA ASN A 197 -3.41 10.39 -2.75
C ASN A 197 -1.90 10.29 -2.50
N ARG A 198 -1.13 9.71 -3.42
CA ARG A 198 0.34 9.68 -3.33
C ARG A 198 0.96 11.06 -3.42
N PHE A 199 0.56 11.86 -4.39
CA PHE A 199 1.06 13.22 -4.54
C PHE A 199 0.79 14.05 -3.26
N LYS A 200 -0.41 13.93 -2.71
CA LYS A 200 -0.81 14.60 -1.46
C LYS A 200 0.00 14.11 -0.27
N PHE A 201 0.20 12.80 -0.14
CA PHE A 201 1.01 12.21 0.93
C PHE A 201 2.45 12.70 0.84
N LEU A 202 3.10 12.57 -0.32
CA LEU A 202 4.48 13.00 -0.52
C LEU A 202 4.67 14.49 -0.28
N SER A 203 3.73 15.34 -0.71
CA SER A 203 3.80 16.78 -0.43
C SER A 203 3.80 17.08 1.08
N ARG A 204 3.02 16.33 1.87
CA ARG A 204 2.99 16.50 3.33
C ARG A 204 4.26 15.98 4.01
N VAL A 205 4.78 14.84 3.53
CA VAL A 205 6.04 14.29 4.05
C VAL A 205 7.19 15.24 3.76
N ARG A 206 7.25 15.81 2.57
CA ARG A 206 8.19 16.87 2.17
C ARG A 206 8.18 18.05 3.14
N ASP A 207 6.99 18.57 3.46
CA ASP A 207 6.87 19.71 4.38
C ASP A 207 7.33 19.35 5.80
N ALA A 208 7.05 18.12 6.24
CA ALA A 208 7.54 17.60 7.50
C ALA A 208 9.07 17.44 7.51
N ALA A 209 9.66 16.96 6.41
CA ALA A 209 11.10 16.80 6.22
C ALA A 209 11.82 18.15 6.29
N GLU A 210 11.30 19.18 5.63
CA GLU A 210 11.82 20.55 5.75
C GLU A 210 11.80 21.02 7.21
N GLY A 211 10.68 20.79 7.92
CA GLY A 211 10.57 21.09 9.34
C GLY A 211 11.60 20.34 10.20
N THR A 212 11.90 19.08 9.88
CA THR A 212 12.93 18.29 10.56
C THR A 212 14.33 18.85 10.33
N ILE A 213 14.68 19.16 9.08
CA ILE A 213 16.00 19.75 8.74
C ILE A 213 16.21 21.07 9.50
N ARG A 214 15.18 21.92 9.57
CA ARG A 214 15.24 23.19 10.32
C ARG A 214 15.41 22.98 11.84
N ARG A 215 14.84 21.92 12.42
CA ARG A 215 15.01 21.61 13.85
C ARG A 215 16.41 21.10 14.19
N LEU A 216 16.98 20.29 13.32
CA LEU A 216 18.36 19.79 13.49
C LEU A 216 19.37 20.94 13.49
N ASP A 217 19.08 22.05 12.78
CA ASP A 217 19.87 23.29 12.78
C ASP A 217 19.84 24.03 14.14
N GLY A 218 18.77 23.86 14.91
CA GLY A 218 18.57 24.54 16.20
C GLY A 218 19.09 23.76 17.41
N GLN A 219 19.59 22.53 17.22
CA GLN A 219 20.18 21.74 18.29
C GLN A 219 21.70 21.95 18.32
N PRO A 220 22.27 22.50 19.42
CA PRO A 220 23.72 22.55 19.56
C PRO A 220 24.27 21.12 19.57
N ASN A 221 25.32 20.87 18.79
CA ASN A 221 26.07 19.61 18.74
C ASN A 221 26.39 19.11 20.17
N LEU A 222 25.58 18.19 20.70
CA LEU A 222 25.88 17.44 21.93
C LEU A 222 26.92 16.33 21.68
N GLY A 223 27.91 16.61 20.82
CA GLY A 223 28.87 15.63 20.30
C GLY A 223 30.32 16.11 20.23
N GLN A 224 30.65 17.25 20.84
CA GLN A 224 32.05 17.62 21.14
C GLN A 224 32.15 18.06 22.60
N ALA A 225 31.91 17.12 23.51
CA ALA A 225 32.49 17.19 24.83
C ALA A 225 33.85 16.49 24.76
N SER A 226 34.90 17.30 24.76
CA SER A 226 36.29 16.88 24.93
C SER A 226 36.45 15.95 26.14
N ASN A 227 37.12 14.82 25.94
CA ASN A 227 38.21 14.29 26.78
C ASN A 227 38.84 13.06 26.14
#